data_AF-A0A399ZW15-F1
#
_entry.id   AF-A0A399ZW15-F1
#
_cell.length_a   1.000
_cell.length_b   1.000
_cell.length_c   1.000
_cell.angle_alpha   90.00
_cell.angle_beta   90.00
_cell.angle_gamma   90.00
#
_symmetry.space_group_name_H-M   'P 1'
#
loop_
_entity.id
_entity.type
_entity.pdbx_description
1 polymer ?
#
loop_
_entity_poly.entity_id
_entity_poly.type
_entity_poly.pdbx_seq_one_letter_code
_entity_poly.pdbx_strand_id
1 'polypeptide(L)'
;MNTKMQPSSPPAQTHSLDDGADIGYGFQPVRRAHVERTTKETQITLDLTVDGRGQAQVSTGIGFLDHMLTLLAGHGLFDLIV
;
A
#
# COMPACT_ATOMS: atom_id res chain seq x y z
N MET A 1 -20.57 -9.35 48.81
CA MET A 1 -19.63 -10.45 49.16
C MET A 1 -18.67 -10.64 48.00
N ASN A 2 -17.36 -10.52 48.23
CA ASN A 2 -16.34 -10.95 47.27
C ASN A 2 -16.13 -12.47 47.41
N THR A 3 -15.73 -13.17 46.33
CA THR A 3 -14.44 -13.90 46.24
C THR A 3 -14.31 -14.66 44.90
N LYS A 4 -13.10 -14.64 44.37
CA LYS A 4 -12.57 -15.21 43.10
C LYS A 4 -12.82 -16.73 42.92
N MET A 5 -12.73 -17.23 41.68
CA MET A 5 -11.54 -17.95 41.16
C MET A 5 -11.65 -18.32 39.65
N GLN A 6 -10.58 -18.03 38.90
CA GLN A 6 -10.10 -18.70 37.68
C GLN A 6 -8.96 -19.68 38.10
N PRO A 7 -8.45 -20.66 37.31
CA PRO A 7 -8.23 -20.70 35.84
C PRO A 7 -8.71 -22.05 35.20
N SER A 8 -8.20 -22.65 34.11
CA SER A 8 -7.07 -22.43 33.17
C SER A 8 -7.29 -23.16 31.83
N SER A 9 -6.71 -22.64 30.73
CA SER A 9 -6.48 -23.40 29.47
C SER A 9 -5.20 -24.25 29.54
N PRO A 10 -5.09 -25.32 28.74
CA PRO A 10 -4.25 -25.24 27.53
C PRO A 10 -4.84 -25.95 26.29
N PRO A 11 -4.33 -25.66 25.06
CA PRO A 11 -4.84 -26.23 23.82
C PRO A 11 -4.25 -27.61 23.49
N ALA A 12 -5.02 -28.47 22.83
CA ALA A 12 -4.51 -29.69 22.20
C ALA A 12 -3.86 -29.36 20.85
N GLN A 13 -2.63 -29.84 20.63
CA GLN A 13 -1.95 -29.85 19.34
C GLN A 13 -1.78 -31.31 18.84
N THR A 14 -1.16 -31.46 17.66
CA THR A 14 -0.80 -32.70 16.94
C THR A 14 -1.96 -33.29 16.09
N HIS A 15 -1.74 -33.82 14.88
CA HIS A 15 -0.50 -33.90 14.08
C HIS A 15 -0.81 -33.90 12.56
N SER A 16 0.21 -33.58 11.77
CA SER A 16 0.28 -33.43 10.32
C SER A 16 -0.46 -34.46 9.45
N LEU A 17 -1.08 -33.97 8.36
CA LEU A 17 -1.11 -34.66 7.07
C LEU A 17 -0.45 -33.76 6.02
N ASP A 18 0.53 -34.34 5.33
CA ASP A 18 1.28 -33.75 4.22
C ASP A 18 0.61 -34.16 2.92
N ASP A 19 -0.23 -33.28 2.37
CA ASP A 19 -0.75 -33.38 0.99
C ASP A 19 -0.09 -32.26 0.18
N GLY A 20 0.88 -32.64 -0.66
CA GLY A 20 1.79 -31.69 -1.30
C GLY A 20 1.18 -30.84 -2.42
N ALA A 21 1.92 -29.76 -2.74
CA ALA A 21 1.78 -28.86 -3.89
C ALA A 21 0.73 -27.73 -3.83
N ASP A 22 0.95 -26.75 -2.93
CA ASP A 22 1.02 -25.35 -3.39
C ASP A 22 2.15 -24.59 -2.67
N ILE A 23 3.13 -24.10 -3.43
CA ILE A 23 4.36 -23.48 -2.92
C ILE A 23 4.25 -21.96 -2.82
N GLY A 24 3.42 -21.46 -1.91
CA GLY A 24 3.66 -20.20 -1.19
C GLY A 24 3.94 -18.91 -2.00
N TYR A 25 3.50 -18.81 -3.25
CA TYR A 25 3.69 -17.63 -4.11
C TYR A 25 2.38 -17.27 -4.84
N GLY A 26 1.51 -16.50 -4.19
CA GLY A 26 0.24 -16.06 -4.78
C GLY A 26 -0.21 -14.70 -4.26
N PHE A 27 -0.21 -13.70 -5.15
CA PHE A 27 -0.74 -12.34 -4.96
C PHE A 27 -0.01 -11.46 -3.92
N GLN A 28 1.07 -10.79 -4.37
CA GLN A 28 1.51 -9.55 -3.73
C GLN A 28 0.48 -8.45 -4.01
N PRO A 29 0.02 -7.67 -3.00
CA PRO A 29 -0.96 -6.62 -3.22
C PRO A 29 -0.38 -5.50 -4.08
N VAL A 30 -1.20 -4.91 -4.96
CA VAL A 30 -0.80 -3.83 -5.88
C VAL A 30 -0.15 -2.69 -5.10
N ARG A 31 1.10 -2.33 -5.44
CA ARG A 31 1.88 -1.33 -4.71
C ARG A 31 1.31 0.06 -4.96
N ARG A 32 0.49 0.54 -4.03
CA ARG A 32 -0.20 1.83 -4.10
C ARG A 32 -0.06 2.61 -2.80
N ALA A 33 0.05 3.92 -2.91
CA ALA A 33 0.08 4.85 -1.79
C ALA A 33 -0.79 6.07 -2.12
N HIS A 34 -1.56 6.50 -1.12
CA HIS A 34 -2.28 7.77 -1.12
C HIS A 34 -1.72 8.62 0.04
N VAL A 35 -1.41 9.89 -0.21
CA VAL A 35 -0.79 10.79 0.77
C VAL A 35 -1.41 12.17 0.65
N GLU A 36 -2.01 12.65 1.74
CA GLU A 36 -2.38 14.05 1.92
C GLU A 36 -1.37 14.73 2.86
N ARG A 37 -0.90 15.91 2.47
CA ARG A 37 0.02 16.73 3.27
C ARG A 37 -0.39 18.18 3.22
N THR A 38 -0.66 18.76 4.39
CA THR A 38 -0.94 20.19 4.55
C THR A 38 0.10 20.82 5.48
N THR A 39 0.71 21.93 5.04
CA THR A 39 1.53 22.83 5.87
C THR A 39 1.02 24.26 5.72
N LYS A 40 1.74 25.26 6.25
CA LYS A 40 1.35 26.67 6.10
C LYS A 40 1.61 27.20 4.69
N GLU A 41 2.48 26.53 3.95
CA GLU A 41 3.01 26.94 2.66
C GLU A 41 2.37 26.17 1.50
N THR A 42 1.95 24.92 1.73
CA THR A 42 1.54 23.98 0.68
C THR A 42 0.43 23.04 1.15
N GLN A 43 -0.50 22.73 0.26
CA GLN A 43 -1.44 21.61 0.38
C GLN A 43 -1.21 20.70 -0.83
N ILE A 44 -1.01 19.40 -0.59
CA ILE A 44 -0.66 18.41 -1.60
C ILE A 44 -1.48 17.15 -1.32
N THR A 45 -2.13 16.62 -2.35
CA THR A 45 -2.76 15.29 -2.35
C THR A 45 -2.10 14.48 -3.46
N LEU A 46 -1.63 13.27 -3.15
CA LEU A 46 -0.88 12.44 -4.08
C LEU A 46 -1.42 11.01 -4.07
N ASP A 47 -1.73 10.49 -5.26
CA ASP A 47 -1.99 9.06 -5.49
C ASP A 47 -0.92 8.49 -6.40
N LEU A 48 -0.26 7.41 -5.97
CA LEU A 48 0.78 6.72 -6.73
C LEU A 48 0.49 5.21 -6.78
N THR A 49 0.46 4.67 -7.99
CA THR A 49 0.51 3.23 -8.26
C THR A 49 1.83 2.90 -8.94
N VAL A 50 2.67 2.09 -8.29
CA VAL A 50 4.01 1.72 -8.78
C VAL A 50 3.92 0.67 -9.90
N ASP A 51 2.89 -0.17 -9.87
CA ASP A 51 2.60 -1.18 -10.91
C ASP A 51 1.53 -0.66 -11.87
N GLY A 52 1.78 0.52 -12.46
CA GLY A 52 0.83 1.28 -13.28
C GLY A 52 0.92 1.02 -14.78
N ARG A 53 0.49 2.01 -15.57
CA ARG A 53 0.53 2.04 -17.04
C ARG A 53 1.14 3.33 -17.60
N GLY A 54 1.67 4.20 -16.73
CA GLY A 54 2.25 5.50 -17.13
C GLY A 54 1.23 6.64 -17.22
N GLN A 55 0.08 6.53 -16.55
CA GLN A 55 -0.94 7.57 -16.55
C GLN A 55 -0.55 8.71 -15.61
N ALA A 56 -0.66 9.96 -16.07
CA ALA A 56 -0.33 11.14 -15.28
C ALA A 56 -1.49 12.14 -15.28
N GLN A 57 -1.90 12.59 -14.10
CA GLN A 57 -2.69 13.81 -13.91
C GLN A 57 -1.94 14.68 -12.90
N VAL A 58 -1.30 15.75 -13.38
CA VAL A 58 -0.39 16.56 -12.57
C VAL A 58 -0.77 18.02 -12.68
N SER A 59 -1.00 18.66 -11.53
CA SER A 59 -1.40 20.07 -11.44
C SER A 59 -0.78 20.77 -10.22
N THR A 60 0.56 20.85 -10.17
CA THR A 60 1.29 21.52 -9.09
C THR A 60 1.24 23.07 -9.17
N GLY A 61 0.75 23.61 -10.29
CA GLY A 61 0.77 25.05 -10.59
C GLY A 61 2.13 25.55 -11.10
N ILE A 62 3.12 24.66 -11.23
CA ILE A 62 4.46 24.96 -11.75
C ILE A 62 4.69 24.13 -13.01
N GLY A 63 4.39 24.69 -14.18
CA GLY A 63 4.35 23.93 -15.45
C GLY A 63 5.62 23.15 -15.82
N PHE A 64 6.80 23.57 -15.36
CA PHE A 64 8.03 22.77 -15.54
C PHE A 64 8.05 21.52 -14.65
N LEU A 65 7.60 21.62 -13.39
CA LEU A 65 7.45 20.49 -12.49
C LEU A 65 6.36 19.53 -13.01
N ASP A 66 5.25 20.07 -13.51
CA ASP A 66 4.17 19.29 -14.11
C ASP A 66 4.68 18.43 -15.28
N HIS A 67 5.51 19.02 -16.15
CA HIS A 67 6.18 18.31 -17.23
C HIS A 67 7.14 17.22 -16.73
N MET A 68 7.99 17.52 -15.73
CA MET A 68 8.93 16.54 -15.17
C MET A 68 8.24 15.34 -14.52
N LEU A 69 7.15 15.56 -13.78
CA LEU A 69 6.37 14.50 -13.16
C LEU A 69 5.58 13.67 -14.18
N THR A 70 5.09 14.30 -15.25
CA THR A 70 4.48 13.59 -16.39
C THR A 70 5.48 12.65 -17.06
N LEU A 71 6.73 13.11 -17.29
CA LEU A 71 7.80 12.27 -17.83
C LEU A 71 8.20 11.14 -16.87
N LEU A 72 8.25 11.41 -15.56
CA LEU A 72 8.53 10.40 -14.53
C LEU A 72 7.49 9.26 -14.55
N ALA A 73 6.21 9.61 -14.60
CA ALA A 73 5.12 8.64 -14.70
C ALA A 73 5.20 7.83 -16.01
N GLY A 74 5.29 8.51 -17.15
CA GLY A 74 5.33 7.87 -18.47
C GLY A 74 6.53 6.95 -18.70
N HIS A 75 7.73 7.33 -18.27
CA HIS A 75 8.93 6.50 -18.41
C HIS A 75 9.09 5.45 -17.29
N GLY A 76 8.55 5.71 -16.09
CA GLY A 76 8.53 4.75 -14.99
C GLY A 76 7.39 3.72 -15.06
N LEU A 77 6.42 3.92 -15.97
CA LEU A 77 5.14 3.21 -16.02
C LEU A 77 4.32 3.32 -14.72
N PHE A 78 4.50 4.40 -13.97
CA PHE A 78 3.72 4.69 -12.77
C PHE A 78 2.39 5.36 -13.14
N ASP A 79 1.32 5.04 -12.43
CA ASP A 79 0.12 5.88 -12.48
C ASP A 79 0.20 6.88 -11.32
N LEU A 80 0.19 8.19 -11.64
CA LEU A 80 0.43 9.30 -10.72
C LEU A 80 -0.68 10.36 -10.85
N ILE A 81 -1.24 10.77 -9.71
CA ILE A 81 -2.11 11.93 -9.59
C ILE A 81 -1.51 12.86 -8.51
N VAL A 82 -1.34 14.16 -8.81
CA VAL A 82 -0.87 15.18 -7.85
C VAL A 82 -1.29 16.61 -8.24
#